data_AF-A0A521DKS0-F1
#
_entry.id   AF-A0A521DKS0-F1
#
_cell.length_a   1.000
_cell.length_b   1.000
_cell.length_c   1.000
_cell.angle_alpha   90.00
_cell.angle_beta   90.00
_cell.angle_gamma   90.00
#
_symmetry.space_group_name_H-M   'P 1'
#
loop_
_entity.id
_entity.type
_entity.pdbx_description
1 polymer ?
#
loop_
_entity_poly.entity_id
_entity_poly.type
_entity_poly.pdbx_seq_one_letter_code
_entity_poly.pdbx_strand_id
1 'polypeptide(L)'
;MEEISSRWILQEVFVDPNFSSKTEEFSLNLKISSEFLKEEENPKVVVEISGSITGESGQIANVRFVNLTGLSKKTKVRRKTILKKVEKERVSELLSFLPLYLLKSGIVVREVKREL
;
A
#
# COMPACT_ATOMS: atom_id res chain seq x y z
N MET A 1 -17.87 1.09 13.29
CA MET A 1 -17.16 2.10 12.50
C MET A 1 -17.23 1.66 11.06
N GLU A 2 -17.87 2.45 10.22
CA GLU A 2 -18.02 2.18 8.78
C GLU A 2 -17.12 3.13 8.01
N GLU A 3 -16.60 2.66 6.89
CA GLU A 3 -15.94 3.51 5.91
C GLU A 3 -17.00 4.28 5.12
N ILE A 4 -16.84 5.61 5.04
CA ILE A 4 -17.71 6.48 4.23
C ILE A 4 -17.11 6.64 2.83
N SER A 5 -15.79 6.68 2.74
CA SER A 5 -15.05 6.84 1.48
C SER A 5 -13.63 6.29 1.62
N SER A 6 -13.09 5.80 0.51
CA SER A 6 -11.68 5.44 0.36
C SER A 6 -11.23 5.83 -1.03
N ARG A 7 -10.07 6.47 -1.13
CA ARG A 7 -9.47 6.86 -2.41
C ARG A 7 -7.96 6.78 -2.37
N TRP A 8 -7.38 6.14 -3.37
CA TRP A 8 -5.95 6.13 -3.62
C TRP A 8 -5.57 7.41 -4.37
N ILE A 9 -5.00 8.37 -3.66
CA ILE A 9 -4.68 9.70 -4.17
C ILE A 9 -3.29 9.77 -4.83
N LEU A 10 -2.43 8.79 -4.58
CA LEU A 10 -1.12 8.65 -5.22
C LEU A 10 -0.82 7.17 -5.45
N GLN A 11 -0.31 6.84 -6.64
CA GLN A 11 0.01 5.49 -7.09
C GLN A 11 1.25 5.55 -8.00
N GLU A 12 2.43 5.30 -7.44
CA GLU A 12 3.69 5.42 -8.14
C GLU A 12 4.48 4.12 -8.09
N VAL A 13 5.06 3.76 -9.23
CA VAL A 13 6.01 2.66 -9.37
C VAL A 13 7.20 3.21 -10.16
N PHE A 14 8.36 3.26 -9.53
CA PHE A 14 9.60 3.74 -10.12
C PHE A 14 10.49 2.53 -10.39
N VAL A 15 10.66 2.16 -11.65
CA VAL A 15 11.48 1.02 -12.06
C VAL A 15 12.91 1.49 -12.39
N ASP A 16 13.91 0.71 -12.01
CA ASP A 16 15.30 0.96 -12.41
C ASP A 16 15.43 0.79 -13.94
N PRO A 17 15.81 1.85 -14.67
CA PRO A 17 15.94 1.78 -16.12
C PRO A 17 17.05 0.83 -16.60
N ASN A 18 17.99 0.46 -15.72
CA ASN A 18 19.10 -0.43 -16.06
C ASN A 18 18.77 -1.91 -15.79
N PHE A 19 17.61 -2.21 -15.20
CA PHE A 19 17.26 -3.59 -14.89
C PHE A 19 16.91 -4.36 -16.17
N SER A 20 17.76 -5.35 -16.51
CA SER A 20 17.54 -6.22 -17.66
C SER A 20 16.61 -7.38 -17.30
N SER A 21 15.61 -7.62 -18.15
CA SER A 21 14.57 -8.64 -18.04
C SER A 21 15.09 -10.04 -17.69
N LYS A 22 15.03 -10.40 -16.40
CA LYS A 22 15.19 -11.76 -15.91
C LYS A 22 13.92 -12.21 -15.20
N THR A 23 13.52 -13.46 -15.43
CA THR A 23 12.53 -14.12 -14.59
C THR A 23 13.26 -14.64 -13.36
N GLU A 24 13.06 -13.99 -12.23
CA GLU A 24 13.64 -14.37 -10.95
C GLU A 24 12.64 -14.14 -9.81
N GLU A 25 12.98 -14.62 -8.62
CA GLU A 25 12.21 -14.38 -7.41
C GLU A 25 12.56 -13.00 -6.85
N PHE A 26 11.53 -12.25 -6.45
CA PHE A 26 11.68 -10.92 -5.87
C PHE A 26 10.97 -10.82 -4.55
N SER A 27 11.58 -10.05 -3.64
CA SER A 27 10.98 -9.68 -2.36
C SER A 27 10.41 -8.26 -2.44
N LEU A 28 9.18 -8.10 -1.98
CA LEU A 28 8.55 -6.80 -1.79
C LEU A 28 8.58 -6.44 -0.30
N ASN A 29 9.37 -5.44 0.05
CA ASN A 29 9.48 -4.95 1.42
C ASN A 29 8.63 -3.70 1.59
N LEU A 30 7.54 -3.80 2.36
CA LEU A 30 6.60 -2.68 2.59
C LEU A 30 6.85 -1.97 3.92
N LYS A 31 6.83 -0.64 3.88
CA LYS A 31 6.80 0.26 5.03
C LYS A 31 5.49 1.05 5.00
N ILE A 32 4.79 1.02 6.13
CA ILE A 32 3.47 1.64 6.28
C ILE A 32 3.58 2.78 7.30
N SER A 33 3.01 3.93 6.96
CA SER A 33 2.77 5.02 7.89
C SER A 33 1.31 5.44 7.81
N SER A 34 0.70 5.77 8.95
CA SER A 34 -0.67 6.25 8.98
C SER A 34 -0.88 7.33 10.03
N GLU A 35 -1.79 8.26 9.73
CA GLU A 35 -2.13 9.35 10.64
C GLU A 35 -3.57 9.83 10.44
N PHE A 36 -4.08 10.56 11.44
CA PHE A 36 -5.35 11.26 11.33
C PHE A 36 -5.11 12.68 10.83
N LEU A 37 -5.82 13.08 9.78
CA LEU A 37 -5.84 14.46 9.31
C LEU A 37 -6.89 15.32 10.01
N LYS A 38 -8.02 14.71 10.42
CA LYS A 38 -9.11 15.36 11.16
C LYS A 38 -9.74 14.38 12.14
N GLU A 39 -10.09 14.86 13.34
CA GLU A 39 -10.63 14.04 14.44
C GLU A 39 -12.10 14.34 14.82
N GLU A 40 -12.77 15.16 13.99
CA GLU A 40 -14.15 15.62 14.21
C GLU A 40 -15.18 14.50 14.00
N GLU A 41 -16.41 14.86 13.62
CA GLU A 41 -17.53 13.93 13.43
C GLU A 41 -17.24 12.87 12.34
N ASN A 42 -16.46 13.24 11.33
CA ASN A 42 -16.04 12.36 10.22
C ASN A 42 -14.51 12.30 10.13
N PRO A 43 -13.85 11.44 10.92
CA PRO A 43 -12.41 11.36 10.92
C PRO A 43 -11.86 10.92 9.56
N LYS A 44 -10.71 11.50 9.21
CA LYS A 44 -9.97 11.17 7.99
C LYS A 44 -8.62 10.57 8.36
N VAL A 45 -8.34 9.38 7.84
CA VAL A 45 -7.08 8.67 8.01
C VAL A 45 -6.33 8.67 6.69
N VAL A 46 -5.06 9.05 6.72
CA VAL A 46 -4.13 8.84 5.60
C VAL A 46 -3.32 7.59 5.90
N VAL A 47 -3.17 6.73 4.91
CA VAL A 47 -2.23 5.62 4.94
C VAL A 47 -1.29 5.76 3.75
N GLU A 48 0.00 5.88 4.03
CA GLU A 48 1.05 5.81 3.03
C GLU A 48 1.72 4.44 3.12
N ILE A 49 1.81 3.76 1.98
CA ILE A 49 2.49 2.49 1.82
C ILE A 49 3.61 2.71 0.82
N SER A 50 4.84 2.60 1.30
CA SER A 50 6.04 2.66 0.48
C SER A 50 6.72 1.30 0.47
N GLY A 51 7.49 0.99 -0.55
CA GLY A 51 8.25 -0.26 -0.54
C GLY A 51 9.25 -0.36 -1.66
N SER A 52 10.11 -1.36 -1.55
CA SER A 52 11.10 -1.71 -2.56
C SER A 52 10.89 -3.14 -3.03
N ILE A 53 11.04 -3.35 -4.33
CA ILE A 53 11.11 -4.67 -4.96
C ILE A 53 12.58 -4.97 -5.19
N THR A 54 13.07 -6.02 -4.56
CA THR A 54 14.48 -6.41 -4.54
C THR A 54 14.63 -7.85 -5.01
N GLY A 55 15.55 -8.10 -5.94
CA GLY A 55 15.99 -9.42 -6.37
C GLY A 55 17.45 -9.66 -6.00
N GLU A 56 18.06 -10.72 -6.53
CA GLU A 56 19.48 -11.03 -6.30
C GLU A 56 20.42 -9.94 -6.84
N SER A 57 20.02 -9.33 -7.97
CA SER A 57 20.80 -8.27 -8.64
C SER A 57 20.64 -6.89 -7.98
N GLY A 58 19.86 -6.80 -6.89
CA GLY A 58 19.59 -5.56 -6.17
C GLY A 58 18.15 -5.09 -6.28
N GLN A 59 17.94 -3.79 -6.04
CA GLN A 59 16.62 -3.18 -6.09
C GLN A 59 16.22 -2.85 -7.53
N ILE A 60 15.04 -3.30 -7.94
CA ILE A 60 14.55 -3.11 -9.32
C ILE A 60 13.41 -2.11 -9.43
N ALA A 61 12.70 -1.86 -8.33
CA ALA A 61 11.66 -0.85 -8.29
C ALA A 61 11.41 -0.33 -6.89
N ASN A 62 10.92 0.91 -6.80
CA ASN A 62 10.24 1.45 -5.64
C ASN A 62 8.76 1.58 -5.93
N VAL A 63 7.94 1.40 -4.91
CA VAL A 63 6.51 1.63 -4.98
C VAL A 63 6.08 2.62 -3.90
N ARG A 64 5.12 3.48 -4.23
CA ARG A 64 4.54 4.44 -3.29
C ARG A 64 3.05 4.60 -3.57
N PHE A 65 2.25 4.34 -2.54
CA PHE A 65 0.80 4.46 -2.60
C PHE A 65 0.29 5.24 -1.41
N VAL A 66 -0.62 6.19 -1.66
CA VAL A 66 -1.24 6.97 -0.59
C VAL A 66 -2.74 6.85 -0.71
N ASN A 67 -3.37 6.40 0.37
CA ASN A 67 -4.82 6.33 0.50
C ASN A 67 -5.33 7.36 1.51
N LEU A 68 -6.46 7.99 1.18
CA LEU A 68 -7.24 8.77 2.11
C LEU A 68 -8.58 8.07 2.38
N THR A 69 -8.79 7.67 3.63
CA THR A 69 -10.01 7.00 4.09
C THR A 69 -10.81 7.93 5.00
N GLY A 70 -12.08 8.16 4.67
CA GLY A 70 -13.05 8.85 5.54
C GLY A 70 -13.90 7.84 6.30
N LEU A 71 -14.10 8.05 7.60
CA LEU A 71 -14.76 7.11 8.50
C LEU A 71 -15.98 7.74 9.17
N SER A 72 -17.03 6.94 9.41
CA SER A 72 -18.16 7.33 10.26
C SER A 72 -17.85 7.00 11.70
N LYS A 73 -17.93 8.01 12.57
CA LYS A 73 -17.63 7.86 14.00
C LYS A 73 -18.78 7.15 14.69
N LYS A 74 -18.74 5.82 14.73
CA LYS A 74 -19.54 5.01 15.65
C LYS A 74 -18.65 4.60 16.83
N THR A 75 -18.96 5.16 18.00
CA THR A 75 -18.40 4.81 19.33
C THR A 75 -16.98 5.32 19.64
N LYS A 76 -16.64 5.46 20.93
CA LYS A 76 -15.30 5.84 21.44
C LYS A 76 -14.28 4.71 21.24
N VAL A 77 -13.88 4.44 19.99
CA VAL A 77 -12.78 3.50 19.68
C VAL A 77 -11.43 4.22 19.83
N ARG A 78 -10.43 3.53 20.38
CA ARG A 78 -9.08 4.09 20.53
C ARG A 78 -8.43 4.36 19.18
N ARG A 79 -7.78 5.53 19.04
CA ARG A 79 -7.06 5.98 17.83
C ARG A 79 -6.18 4.90 17.22
N LYS A 80 -5.32 4.27 18.03
CA LYS A 80 -4.40 3.21 17.61
C LYS A 80 -5.10 2.00 16.98
N THR A 81 -6.29 1.64 17.50
CA THR A 81 -7.07 0.53 16.96
C THR A 81 -7.64 0.86 15.59
N ILE A 82 -8.09 2.11 15.40
CA ILE A 82 -8.60 2.59 14.12
C ILE A 82 -7.48 2.56 13.07
N LEU A 83 -6.31 3.14 13.37
CA LEU A 83 -5.16 3.15 12.46
C LEU A 83 -4.79 1.75 12.02
N LYS A 84 -4.56 0.83 12.97
CA LYS A 84 -4.21 -0.56 12.65
C LYS A 84 -5.24 -1.26 11.77
N LYS A 85 -6.53 -0.98 11.99
CA LYS A 85 -7.61 -1.55 11.18
C LYS A 85 -7.52 -1.03 9.74
N VAL A 86 -7.46 0.29 9.57
CA VAL A 86 -7.38 0.94 8.25
C VAL A 86 -6.09 0.52 7.53
N GLU A 87 -4.93 0.50 8.20
CA GLU A 87 -3.67 0.01 7.64
C GLU A 87 -3.81 -1.41 7.09
N LYS A 88 -4.35 -2.34 7.88
CA LYS A 88 -4.52 -3.73 7.46
C LYS A 88 -5.44 -3.85 6.23
N GLU A 89 -6.54 -3.12 6.22
CA GLU A 89 -7.49 -3.09 5.10
C GLU A 89 -6.83 -2.53 3.84
N ARG A 90 -6.14 -1.39 3.94
CA ARG A 90 -5.46 -0.74 2.81
C ARG A 90 -4.28 -1.55 2.26
N VAL A 91 -3.51 -2.22 3.11
CA VAL A 91 -2.46 -3.15 2.66
C VAL A 91 -3.07 -4.33 1.93
N SER A 92 -4.14 -4.93 2.46
CA SER A 92 -4.81 -6.04 1.78
C SER A 92 -5.36 -5.64 0.43
N GLU A 93 -5.96 -4.45 0.35
CA GLU A 93 -6.48 -3.88 -0.88
C GLU A 93 -5.34 -3.62 -1.88
N LEU A 94 -4.25 -2.97 -1.45
CA LEU A 94 -3.06 -2.75 -2.28
C LEU A 94 -2.53 -4.05 -2.86
N LEU A 95 -2.30 -5.08 -2.04
CA LEU A 95 -1.78 -6.36 -2.52
C LEU A 95 -2.69 -7.03 -3.55
N SER A 96 -4.01 -6.80 -3.49
CA SER A 96 -4.97 -7.34 -4.45
C SER A 96 -4.85 -6.73 -5.85
N PHE A 97 -4.44 -5.46 -5.95
CA PHE A 97 -4.33 -4.75 -7.24
C PHE A 97 -2.89 -4.42 -7.65
N LEU A 98 -1.91 -4.57 -6.75
CA LEU A 98 -0.50 -4.25 -7.00
C LEU A 98 0.05 -4.91 -8.27
N PRO A 99 -0.25 -6.18 -8.59
CA PRO A 99 0.18 -6.79 -9.85
C PRO A 99 -0.21 -5.99 -11.10
N LEU A 100 -1.37 -5.33 -11.10
CA LEU A 100 -1.82 -4.51 -12.23
C LEU A 100 -0.98 -3.24 -12.41
N TYR A 101 -0.55 -2.63 -11.30
CA TYR A 101 0.32 -1.45 -11.35
C TYR A 101 1.74 -1.83 -11.77
N LEU A 102 2.26 -2.94 -11.25
CA LEU A 102 3.56 -3.47 -11.65
C LEU A 102 3.58 -3.84 -13.14
N LEU A 103 2.49 -4.43 -13.66
CA LEU A 103 2.36 -4.75 -15.07
C LEU A 103 2.43 -3.51 -15.96
N LYS A 104 1.78 -2.40 -15.58
CA LYS A 104 1.89 -1.12 -16.30
C LYS A 104 3.30 -0.56 -16.34
N SER A 105 4.13 -0.95 -15.37
CA SER A 105 5.55 -0.58 -15.28
C SER A 105 6.47 -1.63 -15.91
N GLY A 106 5.95 -2.62 -16.62
CA GLY A 106 6.73 -3.65 -17.30
C GLY A 106 7.16 -4.83 -16.41
N ILE A 107 6.66 -4.91 -15.17
CA ILE A 107 6.96 -6.01 -14.23
C ILE A 107 5.78 -6.99 -14.21
N VAL A 108 6.01 -8.21 -14.69
CA VAL A 108 4.98 -9.27 -14.71
C VAL A 108 5.06 -10.10 -13.43
N VAL A 109 4.02 -10.07 -12.62
CA VAL A 109 3.89 -10.90 -11.42
C VAL A 109 3.23 -12.23 -11.78
N ARG A 110 3.95 -13.34 -11.59
CA ARG A 110 3.43 -14.70 -11.83
C ARG A 110 2.76 -15.31 -10.61
N GLU A 111 3.35 -15.09 -9.44
CA GLU A 111 2.91 -15.64 -8.17
C GLU A 111 3.20 -14.62 -7.07
N VAL A 112 2.31 -14.55 -6.07
CA VAL A 112 2.53 -13.77 -4.84
C VAL A 112 2.49 -14.75 -3.68
N LYS A 113 3.63 -14.91 -3.01
CA LYS A 113 3.72 -15.64 -1.75
C LYS A 113 3.78 -14.65 -0.61
N ARG A 114 3.05 -14.93 0.47
CA ARG A 114 3.01 -14.08 1.66
C ARG A 114 3.39 -14.91 2.87
N GLU A 115 4.48 -14.53 3.52
CA GLU A 115 4.79 -15.02 4.87
C GLU A 115 3.93 -14.23 5.87
N LEU A 116 3.24 -14.94 6.77
CA LEU A 116 2.40 -14.40 7.84
C LEU A 116 3.10 -14.50 9.19
#